data_AF-Q16Q26-F1
#
_entry.id   AF-Q16Q26-F1
#
_cell.length_a   1.000
_cell.length_b   1.000
_cell.length_c   1.000
_cell.angle_alpha   90.00
_cell.angle_beta   90.00
_cell.angle_gamma   90.00
#
_symmetry.space_group_name_H-M   'P 1'
#
loop_
_entity.id
_entity.type
_entity.pdbx_description
1 polymer ?
#
loop_
_entity_poly.entity_id
_entity_poly.type
_entity_poly.pdbx_seq_one_letter_code
_entity_poly.pdbx_strand_id
1 'polypeptide(L)'
;MAFGDYPAEYNPKIHGPYDPVRYYGKPDTPLSQAAAGAVSRAFWRWQHKYWKPKRMGIAPFFQAIVGGMVFFYAINCGKRKNHRNYRYH
;
A
#
# COMPACT_ATOMS: atom_id res chain seq x y z
N MET A 1 9.11 3.17 -39.37
CA MET A 1 8.47 1.90 -38.96
C MET A 1 7.47 1.57 -40.06
N ALA A 2 7.81 0.63 -40.94
CA ALA A 2 6.87 0.10 -41.91
C ALA A 2 5.77 -0.68 -41.16
N PHE A 3 4.57 -0.73 -41.73
CA PHE A 3 3.47 -1.50 -41.15
C PHE A 3 3.85 -2.99 -41.17
N GLY A 4 4.18 -3.55 -40.00
CA GLY A 4 4.71 -4.91 -39.86
C GLY A 4 6.12 -5.02 -39.28
N ASP A 5 6.82 -3.90 -39.05
CA ASP A 5 8.08 -3.92 -38.30
C ASP A 5 7.81 -4.18 -36.81
N TYR A 6 8.58 -5.11 -36.25
CA TYR A 6 8.55 -5.40 -34.82
C TYR A 6 8.99 -4.17 -33.99
N PRO A 7 8.47 -3.98 -32.75
CA PRO A 7 9.01 -2.98 -31.84
C PRO A 7 10.52 -3.19 -31.67
N ALA A 8 11.28 -2.10 -31.54
CA ALA A 8 12.75 -2.20 -31.46
C ALA A 8 13.23 -3.08 -30.28
N GLU A 9 12.44 -3.18 -29.20
CA GLU A 9 12.75 -4.04 -28.06
C GLU A 9 12.31 -5.52 -28.22
N TYR A 10 11.62 -5.89 -29.31
CA TYR A 10 11.05 -7.22 -29.50
C TYR A 10 12.06 -8.20 -30.12
N ASN A 11 12.38 -9.27 -29.39
CA ASN A 11 13.22 -10.35 -29.91
C ASN A 11 12.37 -11.53 -30.45
N PRO A 12 12.20 -11.66 -31.78
CA PRO A 12 11.34 -12.69 -32.38
C PRO A 12 11.82 -14.12 -32.11
N LYS A 13 13.11 -14.32 -31.82
CA LYS A 13 13.65 -15.66 -31.49
C LYS A 13 13.17 -16.17 -30.13
N ILE A 14 12.86 -15.27 -29.19
CA ILE A 14 12.43 -15.61 -27.83
C ILE A 14 10.90 -15.61 -27.74
N HIS A 15 10.23 -14.66 -28.41
CA HIS A 15 8.81 -14.39 -28.23
C HIS A 15 7.89 -14.97 -29.32
N GLY A 16 8.44 -15.51 -30.41
CA GLY A 16 7.67 -16.05 -31.54
C GLY A 16 7.19 -14.98 -32.51
N PRO A 17 6.11 -15.23 -33.29
CA PRO A 17 5.43 -14.20 -34.08
C PRO A 17 4.83 -13.12 -33.17
N TYR A 18 4.90 -11.86 -33.58
CA TYR A 18 4.33 -10.75 -32.81
C TYR A 18 2.81 -10.78 -32.88
N ASP A 19 2.20 -10.93 -31.72
CA ASP A 19 0.77 -10.85 -31.52
C ASP A 19 0.45 -9.48 -30.90
N PRO A 20 -0.21 -8.56 -31.64
CA PRO A 20 -0.50 -7.21 -31.16
C PRO A 20 -1.45 -7.18 -29.95
N VAL A 21 -2.17 -8.27 -29.65
CA VAL A 21 -3.04 -8.37 -28.45
C VAL A 21 -2.23 -8.74 -27.21
N ARG A 22 -1.01 -9.26 -27.39
CA ARG A 22 -0.17 -9.73 -26.30
C ARG A 22 0.72 -8.59 -25.79
N TYR A 23 0.59 -8.29 -24.50
CA TYR A 23 1.48 -7.32 -23.86
C TYR A 23 2.87 -7.92 -23.66
N TYR A 24 3.85 -7.44 -24.43
CA TYR A 24 5.26 -7.86 -24.33
C TYR A 24 6.10 -6.94 -23.42
N GLY A 25 5.44 -6.09 -22.62
CA GLY A 25 6.13 -5.20 -21.69
C GLY A 25 6.71 -5.91 -20.47
N LYS A 26 7.12 -5.12 -19.47
CA LYS A 26 7.70 -5.65 -18.24
C LYS A 26 6.71 -6.63 -17.57
N PRO A 27 7.17 -7.82 -17.14
CA PRO A 27 6.30 -8.80 -16.48
C PRO A 27 5.58 -8.18 -15.29
N ASP A 28 4.39 -8.71 -14.98
CA ASP A 28 3.54 -8.20 -13.91
C ASP A 28 4.33 -8.09 -12.60
N THR A 29 4.30 -6.91 -11.98
CA THR A 29 4.97 -6.72 -10.70
C THR A 29 4.24 -7.55 -9.64
N PRO A 30 4.97 -8.30 -8.80
CA PRO A 30 4.34 -9.06 -7.74
C PRO A 30 3.56 -8.09 -6.83
N LEU A 31 2.39 -8.54 -6.36
CA LEU A 31 1.49 -7.72 -5.54
C LEU A 31 2.20 -7.06 -4.36
N SER A 32 3.17 -7.76 -3.75
CA SER A 32 4.00 -7.25 -2.66
C SER A 32 4.81 -6.00 -3.05
N GLN A 33 5.40 -5.98 -4.24
CA GLN A 33 6.18 -4.86 -4.74
C GLN A 33 5.28 -3.68 -5.12
N ALA A 34 4.14 -3.96 -5.75
CA ALA A 34 3.14 -2.95 -6.08
C ALA A 34 2.56 -2.30 -4.80
N ALA A 35 2.22 -3.11 -3.80
CA ALA A 35 1.69 -2.66 -2.51
C ALA A 35 2.73 -1.82 -1.75
N ALA A 36 3.99 -2.26 -1.69
CA ALA A 36 5.06 -1.51 -1.04
C ALA A 36 5.23 -0.12 -1.69
N GLY A 37 5.18 -0.04 -3.02
CA GLY A 37 5.23 1.23 -3.75
C GLY A 37 4.03 2.14 -3.44
N ALA A 38 2.83 1.58 -3.36
CA ALA A 38 1.62 2.32 -3.00
C ALA A 38 1.67 2.87 -1.56
N VAL A 39 2.07 2.02 -0.61
CA VAL A 39 2.22 2.40 0.81
C VAL A 39 3.27 3.49 0.97
N SER A 40 4.43 3.36 0.33
CA SER A 40 5.49 4.37 0.36
C SER A 40 4.99 5.74 -0.11
N ARG A 41 4.26 5.80 -1.23
CA ARG A 41 3.68 7.04 -1.75
C ARG A 41 2.62 7.63 -0.80
N ALA A 42 1.74 6.80 -0.27
CA ALA A 42 0.71 7.23 0.67
C ALA A 42 1.33 7.80 1.96
N PHE A 43 2.33 7.10 2.49
CA PHE A 43 3.08 7.54 3.67
C PHE A 43 3.78 8.87 3.42
N TRP A 44 4.38 9.06 2.24
CA TRP A 44 5.06 10.31 1.92
C TRP A 44 4.08 11.49 1.84
N ARG A 45 2.90 11.30 1.24
CA ARG A 45 1.86 12.34 1.24
C ARG A 45 1.37 12.67 2.66
N TRP A 46 1.17 11.64 3.48
CA TRP A 46 0.74 11.80 4.87
C TRP A 46 1.80 12.54 5.71
N GLN A 47 3.08 12.19 5.56
CA GLN A 47 4.19 12.87 6.25
C GLN A 47 4.29 14.35 5.88
N HIS A 48 4.16 14.70 4.60
CA HIS A 48 4.18 16.10 4.17
C HIS A 48 3.00 16.91 4.71
N LYS A 49 1.84 16.27 4.92
CA LYS A 49 0.64 16.92 5.46
C LYS A 49 0.69 17.13 6.97
N TYR A 50 1.23 16.17 7.72
CA TYR A 50 1.09 16.16 9.18
C TYR A 50 2.42 16.24 9.97
N TRP A 51 3.53 15.78 9.40
CA TRP A 51 4.81 15.67 10.13
C TRP A 51 5.85 16.73 9.76
N LYS A 52 6.04 16.99 8.46
CA LYS A 52 7.03 17.93 7.95
C LYS A 52 6.57 19.39 7.71
N PRO A 53 5.37 19.88 8.13
CA PRO A 53 5.07 21.30 8.03
C PRO A 53 6.04 22.16 8.84
N LYS A 54 6.56 23.23 8.23
CA LYS A 54 7.49 24.19 8.86
C LYS A 54 6.90 24.87 10.11
N ARG A 55 5.57 24.85 10.25
CA ARG A 55 4.83 25.19 11.48
C ARG A 55 3.96 23.99 11.84
N MET A 56 4.47 23.14 12.73
CA MET A 56 3.78 21.93 13.13
C MET A 56 2.62 22.29 14.07
N GLY A 57 1.39 21.98 13.66
CA GLY A 57 0.20 22.10 14.52
C GLY A 57 0.14 20.97 15.56
N ILE A 58 -0.91 20.96 16.38
CA ILE A 58 -1.12 19.96 17.46
C ILE A 58 -1.51 18.55 16.93
N ALA A 59 -1.77 18.42 15.62
CA ALA A 59 -2.28 17.20 14.98
C ALA A 59 -1.48 15.89 15.22
N PRO A 60 -0.12 15.84 15.16
CA PRO A 60 0.61 14.59 15.39
C PRO A 60 0.46 14.08 16.83
N PHE A 61 0.22 14.96 17.80
CA PHE A 61 -0.02 14.56 19.18
C PHE A 61 -1.34 13.78 19.34
N PHE A 62 -2.42 14.27 18.71
CA PHE A 62 -3.70 13.57 18.71
C PHE A 62 -3.63 12.21 18.01
N GLN A 63 -2.83 12.09 16.94
CA GLN A 63 -2.60 10.81 16.26
C GLN A 63 -1.89 9.80 17.16
N ALA A 64 -0.86 10.24 17.92
CA ALA A 64 -0.17 9.39 18.88
C ALA A 64 -1.08 8.96 20.05
N ILE A 65 -1.91 9.87 20.56
CA ILE A 65 -2.87 9.58 21.64
C ILE A 65 -3.91 8.56 21.17
N VAL A 66 -4.57 8.80 20.03
CA VAL A 66 -5.59 7.88 19.49
C VAL A 66 -4.96 6.52 19.15
N GLY A 67 -3.77 6.51 18.54
CA GLY A 67 -3.02 5.29 18.29
C GLY A 67 -2.72 4.51 19.57
N GLY A 68 -2.27 5.19 20.63
CA GLY A 68 -2.04 4.62 21.95
C GLY A 68 -3.33 4.05 22.57
N MET A 69 -4.44 4.78 22.51
CA MET A 69 -5.74 4.32 23.01
C MET A 69 -6.19 3.03 22.32
N VAL A 70 -6.05 2.95 20.98
CA VAL A 70 -6.41 1.76 20.20
C VAL A 70 -5.48 0.58 20.51
N PHE A 71 -4.17 0.83 20.60
CA PHE A 71 -3.19 -0.21 20.92
C PHE A 71 -3.41 -0.80 22.32
N PHE A 72 -3.56 0.05 23.33
CA PHE A 72 -3.89 -0.40 24.68
C PHE A 72 -5.27 -1.05 24.74
N TYR A 73 -6.26 -0.58 23.98
CA TYR A 73 -7.56 -1.23 23.88
C TYR A 73 -7.42 -2.66 23.34
N ALA A 74 -6.66 -2.86 22.26
CA ALA A 74 -6.45 -4.16 21.64
C ALA A 74 -5.76 -5.16 22.57
N ILE A 75 -4.70 -4.75 23.28
CA ILE A 75 -4.03 -5.59 24.29
C ILE A 75 -4.99 -5.94 25.44
N ASN A 76 -5.79 -4.96 25.87
CA ASN A 76 -6.76 -5.15 26.95
C ASN A 76 -8.07 -5.82 26.50
N CYS A 77 -8.28 -6.13 25.21
CA CYS A 77 -9.47 -6.83 24.73
C CYS A 77 -9.58 -8.23 25.36
N GLY A 78 -8.46 -8.93 25.59
CA GLY A 78 -8.46 -10.23 26.27
C GLY A 78 -9.02 -10.14 27.70
N LYS A 79 -8.55 -9.13 28.46
CA LYS A 79 -8.98 -8.88 29.84
C LYS A 79 -10.45 -8.45 29.93
N ARG A 80 -10.95 -7.68 28.96
CA ARG A 80 -12.36 -7.21 28.92
C ARG A 80 -13.35 -8.24 28.35
N LYS A 81 -12.89 -9.24 27.59
CA LYS A 81 -13.75 -10.31 27.07
C LYS A 81 -14.39 -11.16 28.17
N ASN A 82 -13.75 -11.26 29.34
CA ASN A 82 -14.28 -12.00 30.49
C ASN A 82 -15.62 -11.44 31.01
N HIS A 83 -15.87 -10.14 30.81
CA HIS A 83 -17.14 -9.50 31.19
C HIS A 83 -18.26 -9.68 30.14
N ARG A 84 -17.98 -10.27 28.97
CA ARG A 84 -19.06 -10.61 28.00
C ARG A 84 -19.91 -11.80 28.45
N ASN A 85 -19.43 -12.58 29.41
CA ASN A 85 -20.14 -13.75 29.96
C ASN A 85 -20.81 -13.46 31.31
N TYR A 86 -21.04 -12.18 31.65
CA TYR A 86 -21.85 -11.81 32.81
C TYR A 86 -23.32 -11.67 32.36
N ARG A 87 -24.09 -12.76 32.47
CA ARG A 87 -25.55 -12.76 32.35
C ARG A 87 -26.16 -12.12 33.62
N TYR A 88 -26.02 -10.81 33.75
CA TYR A 88 -26.82 -10.03 34.68
C TYR A 88 -27.16 -8.69 34.04
N HIS A 89 -28.00 -8.76 33.01
CA HIS A 89 -29.23 -8.02 32.76
C HIS A 89 -29.80 -8.55 31.44
#